data_AF-A0A4U0Z3N6-F1
#
_entry.id   AF-A0A4U0Z3N6-F1
#
_cell.length_a   1.000
_cell.length_b   1.000
_cell.length_c   1.000
_cell.angle_alpha   90.00
_cell.angle_beta   90.00
_cell.angle_gamma   90.00
#
_symmetry.space_group_name_H-M   'P 1'
#
loop_
_entity.id
_entity.type
_entity.pdbx_description
1 polymer ?
#
loop_
_entity_poly.entity_id
_entity_poly.type
_entity_poly.pdbx_seq_one_letter_code
_entity_poly.pdbx_strand_id
1 'polypeptide(L)'
;RAKARRAAARPRQPKSARPITLPLLEILLATCDNSLRGLRDRAILSLGFASGGRRRSEITGLRIEDIGREDFAAKGVLWLRLWETKTTAKGAAPKLVLKGRPARALMGWLLAVGADAGPLFRPISKSGRALPRRLAPDAIRTILTHRLALAGLPADHASPHGLRSGFLTQAALDGAPIQAAMRLSLHRSVAQAQRYYDDVEITENPAADLMG
;
A
#
# COMPACT_ATOMS: atom_id res chain seq x y z
N ARG A 1 -36.04 -22.55 -30.36
CA ARG A 1 -35.84 -21.10 -30.16
C ARG A 1 -35.65 -20.83 -28.66
N ALA A 2 -34.42 -20.60 -28.19
CA ALA A 2 -34.18 -20.10 -26.83
C ALA A 2 -32.98 -19.14 -26.87
N LYS A 3 -33.26 -17.86 -26.62
CA LYS A 3 -32.39 -16.71 -26.86
C LYS A 3 -31.61 -16.43 -25.57
N ALA A 4 -30.36 -16.89 -25.49
CA ALA A 4 -29.47 -16.52 -24.39
C ALA A 4 -29.05 -15.05 -24.56
N ARG A 5 -29.62 -14.15 -23.74
CA ARG A 5 -29.16 -12.76 -23.63
C ARG A 5 -27.76 -12.76 -23.01
N ARG A 6 -26.72 -12.53 -23.82
CA ARG A 6 -25.40 -12.13 -23.35
C ARG A 6 -25.57 -10.82 -22.57
N ALA A 7 -25.39 -10.85 -21.26
CA ALA A 7 -25.20 -9.64 -20.47
C ALA A 7 -23.94 -8.95 -21.00
N ALA A 8 -24.11 -7.78 -21.63
CA ALA A 8 -22.99 -6.96 -22.06
C ALA A 8 -22.11 -6.68 -20.84
N ALA A 9 -20.84 -7.08 -20.91
CA ALA A 9 -19.87 -6.85 -19.85
C ALA A 9 -19.72 -5.33 -19.67
N ARG A 10 -20.30 -4.78 -18.60
CA ARG A 10 -20.15 -3.38 -18.23
C ARG A 10 -18.64 -3.06 -18.16
N PRO A 11 -18.14 -2.04 -18.89
CA PRO A 11 -16.73 -1.69 -18.83
C PRO A 11 -16.36 -1.42 -17.37
N ARG A 12 -15.31 -2.11 -16.89
CA ARG A 12 -14.84 -1.98 -15.52
C ARG A 12 -14.28 -0.57 -15.32
N GLN A 13 -15.10 0.30 -14.78
CA GLN A 13 -14.68 1.64 -14.38
C GLN A 13 -13.63 1.54 -13.27
N PRO A 14 -12.54 2.31 -13.34
CA PRO A 14 -11.57 2.37 -12.24
C PRO A 14 -12.28 2.84 -10.96
N LYS A 15 -11.98 2.20 -9.83
CA LYS A 15 -12.65 2.46 -8.54
C LYS A 15 -12.26 3.82 -7.91
N SER A 16 -11.30 4.54 -8.51
CA SER A 16 -11.00 5.95 -8.24
C SER A 16 -10.57 6.64 -9.53
N ALA A 17 -10.84 7.94 -9.63
CA ALA A 17 -10.40 8.75 -10.76
C ALA A 17 -8.86 8.89 -10.80
N ARG A 18 -8.18 8.80 -9.65
CA ARG A 18 -6.72 8.94 -9.56
C ARG A 18 -6.07 7.83 -8.71
N PRO A 19 -4.95 7.23 -9.16
CA PRO A 19 -4.12 6.35 -8.35
C PRO A 19 -3.35 7.14 -7.27
N ILE A 20 -2.98 6.50 -6.16
CA ILE A 20 -2.15 7.13 -5.11
C ILE A 20 -0.68 6.99 -5.49
N THR A 21 -0.20 7.84 -6.40
CA THR A 21 1.22 7.94 -6.79
C THR A 21 2.05 8.60 -5.68
N LEU A 22 3.38 8.63 -5.84
CA LEU A 22 4.26 9.19 -4.82
C LEU A 22 3.94 10.66 -4.50
N PRO A 23 3.68 11.57 -5.46
CA PRO A 23 3.32 12.95 -5.14
C PRO A 23 2.06 13.09 -4.27
N LEU A 24 0.99 12.34 -4.60
CA LEU A 24 -0.23 12.35 -3.81
C LEU A 24 0.01 11.72 -2.42
N LEU A 25 0.80 10.64 -2.35
CA LEU A 25 1.18 10.04 -1.09
C LEU A 25 1.93 11.04 -0.19
N GLU A 26 2.89 11.80 -0.73
CA GLU A 26 3.63 12.81 0.02
C GLU A 26 2.72 13.88 0.62
N ILE A 27 1.74 14.38 -0.16
CA ILE A 27 0.72 15.31 0.33
C ILE A 27 -0.04 14.70 1.51
N LEU A 28 -0.50 13.44 1.39
CA LEU A 28 -1.21 12.76 2.47
C LEU A 28 -0.34 12.54 3.71
N LEU A 29 0.94 12.16 3.53
CA LEU A 29 1.88 11.95 4.62
C LEU A 29 2.22 13.25 5.35
N ALA A 30 2.25 14.39 4.66
CA ALA A 30 2.45 15.71 5.26
C ALA A 30 1.34 16.08 6.24
N THR A 31 0.10 15.59 6.04
CA THR A 31 -1.00 15.80 7.00
C THR A 31 -0.89 14.97 8.28
N CYS A 32 0.02 13.99 8.33
CA CYS A 32 0.17 13.12 9.49
C CYS A 32 1.01 13.82 10.57
N ASP A 33 0.40 14.18 11.69
CA ASP A 33 1.07 14.80 12.83
C ASP A 33 1.85 13.78 13.70
N ASN A 34 2.40 14.25 14.82
CA ASN A 34 3.12 13.40 15.79
C ASN A 34 2.20 12.76 16.84
N SER A 35 0.88 12.92 16.71
CA SER A 35 -0.08 12.20 17.55
C SER A 35 0.00 10.70 17.27
N LEU A 36 -0.53 9.88 18.20
CA LEU A 36 -0.60 8.43 17.98
C LEU A 36 -1.39 8.08 16.70
N ARG A 37 -2.39 8.89 16.32
CA ARG A 37 -3.12 8.73 15.04
C ARG A 37 -2.24 9.09 13.85
N GLY A 38 -1.52 10.19 13.91
CA GLY A 38 -0.59 10.61 12.86
C GLY A 38 0.49 9.57 12.61
N LEU A 39 1.13 9.06 13.66
CA LEU A 39 2.14 8.00 13.56
C LEU A 39 1.57 6.72 12.94
N ARG A 40 0.38 6.29 13.40
CA ARG A 40 -0.31 5.13 12.84
C ARG A 40 -0.61 5.30 11.36
N ASP A 41 -1.24 6.42 11.00
CA ASP A 41 -1.71 6.65 9.64
C ASP A 41 -0.54 6.81 8.67
N ARG A 42 0.54 7.49 9.09
CA ARG A 42 1.80 7.59 8.36
C ARG A 42 2.40 6.21 8.11
N ALA A 43 2.46 5.36 9.14
CA ALA A 43 2.97 3.99 9.02
C ALA A 43 2.09 3.14 8.08
N ILE A 44 0.77 3.22 8.18
CA ILE A 44 -0.19 2.49 7.31
C ILE A 44 -0.01 2.86 5.85
N LEU A 45 -0.03 4.16 5.54
CA LEU A 45 0.06 4.64 4.16
C LEU A 45 1.43 4.33 3.55
N SER A 46 2.51 4.59 4.30
CA SER A 46 3.87 4.33 3.84
C SER A 46 4.13 2.84 3.63
N LEU A 47 3.73 1.99 4.57
CA LEU A 47 3.85 0.53 4.44
C LEU A 47 3.01 0.04 3.27
N GLY A 48 1.75 0.47 3.19
CA GLY A 48 0.81 0.02 2.17
C GLY A 48 1.31 0.29 0.76
N PHE A 49 1.92 1.46 0.53
CA PHE A 49 2.55 1.81 -0.74
C PHE A 49 3.87 1.06 -0.97
N ALA A 50 4.85 1.25 -0.07
CA ALA A 50 6.23 0.82 -0.29
C ALA A 50 6.45 -0.70 -0.25
N SER A 51 5.56 -1.46 0.41
CA SER A 51 5.58 -2.93 0.34
C SER A 51 4.86 -3.50 -0.89
N GLY A 52 4.73 -2.69 -1.95
CA GLY A 52 4.16 -3.10 -3.24
C GLY A 52 2.64 -2.99 -3.29
N GLY A 53 2.05 -1.92 -2.75
CA GLY A 53 0.63 -1.65 -2.95
C GLY A 53 -0.30 -2.67 -2.29
N ARG A 54 -0.15 -2.90 -0.98
CA ARG A 54 -0.89 -3.92 -0.23
C ARG A 54 -2.39 -3.64 -0.15
N ARG A 55 -3.19 -4.71 -0.13
CA ARG A 55 -4.64 -4.64 0.14
C ARG A 55 -4.86 -4.28 1.60
N ARG A 56 -5.99 -3.62 1.85
CA ARG A 56 -6.44 -3.27 3.20
C ARG A 56 -6.38 -4.45 4.17
N SER A 57 -6.90 -5.60 3.76
CA SER A 57 -6.92 -6.83 4.58
C SER A 57 -5.52 -7.37 4.87
N GLU A 58 -4.57 -7.22 3.94
CA GLU A 58 -3.17 -7.61 4.13
C GLU A 58 -2.51 -6.67 5.15
N ILE A 59 -2.72 -5.36 5.03
CA ILE A 59 -2.17 -4.36 5.96
C ILE A 59 -2.71 -4.57 7.38
N THR A 60 -4.04 -4.66 7.56
CA THR A 60 -4.64 -4.96 8.86
C THR A 60 -4.39 -6.40 9.33
N GLY A 61 -3.93 -7.24 8.40
CA GLY A 61 -3.54 -8.63 8.57
C GLY A 61 -2.30 -8.83 9.42
N LEU A 62 -1.37 -7.89 9.30
CA LEU A 62 -0.05 -7.93 9.89
C LEU A 62 -0.11 -7.90 11.42
N ARG A 63 0.82 -8.65 12.00
CA ARG A 63 1.08 -8.66 13.43
C ARG A 63 2.48 -8.13 13.71
N ILE A 64 2.73 -7.79 14.96
CA ILE A 64 4.01 -7.24 15.40
C ILE A 64 5.12 -8.27 15.22
N GLU A 65 4.80 -9.56 15.39
CA GLU A 65 5.74 -10.65 15.23
C GLU A 65 6.12 -10.88 13.76
N ASP A 66 5.34 -10.35 12.81
CA ASP A 66 5.64 -10.44 11.37
C ASP A 66 6.76 -9.47 10.94
N ILE A 67 7.21 -8.58 11.83
CA ILE A 67 8.19 -7.53 11.55
C ILE A 67 9.56 -7.92 12.12
N GLY A 68 10.47 -8.30 11.23
CA GLY A 68 11.89 -8.47 11.56
C GLY A 68 12.60 -7.11 11.63
N ARG A 69 13.29 -6.85 12.74
CA ARG A 69 13.88 -5.54 13.11
C ARG A 69 15.41 -5.58 13.19
N GLU A 70 16.00 -6.74 12.93
CA GLU A 70 17.39 -7.07 13.22
C GLU A 70 18.36 -6.16 12.45
N ASP A 71 18.00 -5.85 11.20
CA ASP A 71 18.78 -4.97 10.31
C ASP A 71 18.41 -3.48 10.43
N PHE A 72 17.47 -3.10 11.31
CA PHE A 72 16.98 -1.72 11.33
C PHE A 72 18.05 -0.73 11.80
N ALA A 73 18.76 -1.04 12.88
CA ALA A 73 19.77 -0.15 13.45
C ALA A 73 20.95 0.08 12.49
N ALA A 74 21.42 -0.98 11.82
CA ALA A 74 22.59 -0.92 10.95
C ALA A 74 22.27 -0.44 9.53
N LYS A 75 21.11 -0.82 8.98
CA LYS A 75 20.79 -0.63 7.55
C LYS A 75 19.50 0.17 7.31
N GLY A 76 18.72 0.48 8.35
CA GLY A 76 17.41 1.11 8.20
C GLY A 76 16.39 0.22 7.48
N VAL A 77 16.54 -1.11 7.63
CA VAL A 77 15.74 -2.12 6.92
C VAL A 77 14.81 -2.85 7.90
N LEU A 78 13.56 -3.06 7.50
CA LEU A 78 12.63 -3.97 8.15
C LEU A 78 12.22 -5.09 7.21
N TRP A 79 12.11 -6.29 7.76
CA TRP A 79 11.62 -7.47 7.06
C TRP A 79 10.16 -7.71 7.40
N LEU A 80 9.34 -7.87 6.36
CA LEU A 80 7.91 -8.13 6.48
C LEU A 80 7.63 -9.56 6.07
N ARG A 81 7.09 -10.35 7.00
CA ARG A 81 6.56 -11.69 6.70
C ARG A 81 5.06 -11.60 6.49
N LEU A 82 4.61 -11.75 5.23
CA LEU A 82 3.18 -11.78 4.97
C LEU A 82 2.59 -13.13 5.38
N TRP A 83 1.46 -13.08 6.09
CA TRP A 83 0.72 -14.28 6.48
C TRP A 83 0.20 -15.05 5.25
N GLU A 84 0.19 -16.37 5.38
CA GLU A 84 -0.28 -17.36 4.40
C GLU A 84 -1.72 -17.09 3.92
N THR A 85 -1.91 -17.00 2.60
CA THR A 85 -3.22 -17.33 2.02
C THR A 85 -3.39 -18.85 1.93
N LYS A 86 -4.63 -19.34 1.98
CA LYS A 86 -5.07 -20.75 1.85
C LYS A 86 -4.45 -21.58 0.69
N THR A 87 -3.62 -20.98 -0.17
CA THR A 87 -2.95 -21.57 -1.33
C THR A 87 -1.42 -21.53 -1.25
N THR A 88 -0.82 -21.25 -0.09
CA THR A 88 0.64 -21.16 0.04
C THR A 88 1.06 -21.80 1.35
N ALA A 89 1.82 -22.90 1.27
CA ALA A 89 2.25 -23.69 2.42
C ALA A 89 3.27 -22.92 3.30
N LYS A 90 3.35 -23.37 4.57
CA LYS A 90 4.31 -22.92 5.59
C LYS A 90 5.72 -22.74 5.05
N GLY A 91 6.21 -21.51 5.09
CA GLY A 91 7.61 -21.16 4.78
C GLY A 91 7.86 -20.54 3.40
N ALA A 92 6.88 -20.54 2.49
CA ALA A 92 7.03 -19.99 1.13
C ALA A 92 6.53 -18.54 0.96
N ALA A 93 6.05 -17.91 2.04
CA ALA A 93 5.61 -16.52 1.97
C ALA A 93 6.79 -15.60 1.64
N PRO A 94 6.68 -14.74 0.62
CA PRO A 94 7.77 -13.87 0.21
C PRO A 94 8.13 -12.90 1.34
N LYS A 95 9.41 -12.89 1.74
CA LYS A 95 9.96 -11.86 2.63
C LYS A 95 9.99 -10.55 1.85
N LEU A 96 9.19 -9.59 2.30
CA LEU A 96 9.21 -8.25 1.75
C LEU A 96 10.16 -7.36 2.56
N VAL A 97 10.71 -6.36 1.90
CA VAL A 97 11.66 -5.44 2.49
C VAL A 97 11.06 -4.05 2.52
N LEU A 98 11.10 -3.40 3.68
CA LEU A 98 10.78 -2.01 3.85
C LEU A 98 12.06 -1.26 4.19
N LYS A 99 12.37 -0.18 3.46
CA LYS A 99 13.60 0.61 3.66
C LYS A 99 13.28 2.09 3.81
N GLY A 100 14.23 2.86 4.36
CA GLY A 100 14.19 4.32 4.31
C GLY A 100 13.04 4.94 5.11
N ARG A 101 12.35 5.94 4.52
CA ARG A 101 11.25 6.68 5.18
C ARG A 101 10.09 5.77 5.64
N PRO A 102 9.60 4.83 4.82
CA PRO A 102 8.58 3.87 5.27
C PRO A 102 9.02 2.99 6.46
N ALA A 103 10.26 2.51 6.48
CA ALA A 103 10.79 1.72 7.60
C ALA A 103 10.83 2.54 8.89
N ARG A 104 11.32 3.79 8.82
CA ARG A 104 11.33 4.72 9.96
C ARG A 104 9.91 5.03 10.46
N ALA A 105 8.96 5.24 9.57
CA ALA A 105 7.56 5.47 9.94
C ALA A 105 6.98 4.27 10.70
N LEU A 106 7.25 3.05 10.23
CA LEU A 106 6.79 1.83 10.90
C LEU A 106 7.45 1.65 12.27
N MET A 107 8.76 1.88 12.39
CA MET A 107 9.44 1.83 13.69
C MET A 107 8.92 2.89 14.66
N GLY A 108 8.67 4.12 14.20
CA GLY A 108 8.08 5.17 15.02
C GLY A 108 6.72 4.76 15.59
N TRP A 109 5.89 4.10 14.79
CA TRP A 109 4.63 3.52 15.26
C TRP A 109 4.83 2.39 16.28
N LEU A 110 5.74 1.46 16.03
CA LEU A 110 6.02 0.35 16.95
C LEU A 110 6.50 0.85 18.32
N LEU A 111 7.42 1.82 18.33
CA LEU A 111 7.91 2.46 19.54
C LEU A 111 6.78 3.19 20.30
N ALA A 112 5.91 3.90 19.58
CA ALA A 112 4.81 4.64 20.20
C ALA A 112 3.71 3.73 20.78
N VAL A 113 3.49 2.55 20.20
CA VAL A 113 2.55 1.56 20.75
C VAL A 113 3.15 0.80 21.93
N GLY A 114 4.46 0.57 21.93
CA GLY A 114 5.17 -0.10 23.03
C GLY A 114 4.68 -1.53 23.29
N ALA A 115 4.24 -2.25 22.25
CA ALA A 115 3.79 -3.62 22.39
C ALA A 115 4.73 -4.58 21.64
N ASP A 116 5.00 -5.72 22.26
CA ASP A 116 5.90 -6.74 21.69
C ASP A 116 5.18 -7.78 20.83
N ALA A 117 3.86 -7.92 21.01
CA ALA A 117 3.06 -8.93 20.33
C ALA A 117 1.63 -8.44 20.00
N GLY A 118 0.98 -9.15 19.09
CA GLY A 118 -0.40 -8.92 18.67
C GLY A 118 -0.54 -8.09 17.38
N PRO A 119 -1.72 -7.51 17.12
CA PRO A 119 -1.98 -6.78 15.88
C PRO A 119 -1.03 -5.59 15.70
N LEU A 120 -0.46 -5.47 14.49
CA LEU A 120 0.46 -4.40 14.13
C LEU A 120 -0.25 -3.04 14.18
N PHE A 121 -1.37 -2.92 13.47
CA PHE A 121 -2.18 -1.72 13.47
C PHE A 121 -3.38 -1.86 14.38
N ARG A 122 -3.57 -0.86 15.22
CA ARG A 122 -4.55 -0.84 16.30
C ARG A 122 -5.50 0.36 16.16
N PRO A 123 -6.80 0.22 16.46
CA PRO A 123 -7.68 1.37 16.62
C PRO A 123 -7.20 2.27 17.75
N ILE A 124 -7.43 3.57 17.62
CA ILE A 124 -7.09 4.55 18.65
C ILE A 124 -8.39 5.09 19.24
N SER A 125 -8.52 5.04 20.57
CA SER A 125 -9.68 5.54 21.30
C SER A 125 -9.83 7.06 21.15
N LYS A 126 -10.99 7.61 21.55
CA LYS A 126 -11.17 9.07 21.63
C LYS A 126 -10.17 9.72 22.60
N SER A 127 -9.79 9.02 23.66
CA SER A 127 -8.75 9.44 24.61
C SER A 127 -7.30 9.27 24.12
N GLY A 128 -7.09 8.92 22.85
CA GLY A 128 -5.74 8.85 22.26
C GLY A 128 -4.96 7.57 22.57
N ARG A 129 -5.60 6.52 23.13
CA ARG A 129 -4.94 5.25 23.47
C ARG A 129 -5.07 4.21 22.37
N ALA A 130 -4.00 3.47 22.07
CA ALA A 130 -4.07 2.32 21.16
C ALA A 130 -4.76 1.13 21.84
N LEU A 131 -5.82 0.62 21.24
CA LEU A 131 -6.59 -0.50 21.78
C LEU A 131 -5.93 -1.84 21.43
N PRO A 132 -5.97 -2.86 22.31
CA PRO A 132 -5.30 -4.15 22.12
C PRO A 132 -6.09 -5.09 21.17
N ARG A 133 -6.60 -4.56 20.07
CA ARG A 133 -7.37 -5.30 19.06
C ARG A 133 -6.96 -4.89 17.65
N ARG A 134 -7.24 -5.75 16.68
CA ARG A 134 -6.93 -5.52 15.28
C ARG A 134 -7.71 -4.32 14.73
N LEU A 135 -7.03 -3.48 13.95
CA LEU A 135 -7.68 -2.44 13.14
C LEU A 135 -8.57 -3.09 12.08
N ALA A 136 -9.84 -2.69 11.99
CA ALA A 136 -10.74 -3.23 10.97
C ALA A 136 -10.27 -2.84 9.55
N PRO A 137 -10.37 -3.73 8.54
CA PRO A 137 -9.96 -3.41 7.18
C PRO A 137 -10.59 -2.14 6.61
N ASP A 138 -11.85 -1.87 6.97
CA ASP A 138 -12.55 -0.69 6.47
C ASP A 138 -12.03 0.64 7.06
N ALA A 139 -11.39 0.59 8.24
CA ALA A 139 -10.80 1.78 8.86
C ALA A 139 -9.71 2.42 7.97
N ILE A 140 -9.07 1.68 7.06
CA ILE A 140 -8.12 2.26 6.09
C ILE A 140 -8.83 3.23 5.14
N ARG A 141 -10.09 2.97 4.76
CA ARG A 141 -10.88 3.93 3.98
C ARG A 141 -11.13 5.20 4.80
N THR A 142 -11.57 5.04 6.04
CA THR A 142 -11.82 6.18 6.94
C THR A 142 -10.57 7.02 7.16
N ILE A 143 -9.40 6.38 7.36
CA ILE A 143 -8.10 7.05 7.48
C ILE A 143 -7.79 7.82 6.21
N LEU A 144 -7.90 7.18 5.04
CA LEU A 144 -7.60 7.85 3.77
C LEU A 144 -8.51 9.06 3.54
N THR A 145 -9.82 8.90 3.73
CA THR A 145 -10.78 10.01 3.57
C THR A 145 -10.50 11.16 4.53
N HIS A 146 -10.15 10.86 5.78
CA HIS A 146 -9.73 11.88 6.75
C HIS A 146 -8.45 12.62 6.30
N ARG A 147 -7.44 11.89 5.79
CA ARG A 147 -6.19 12.49 5.31
C ARG A 147 -6.39 13.30 4.02
N LEU A 148 -7.29 12.88 3.13
CA LEU A 148 -7.70 13.65 1.95
C LEU A 148 -8.34 14.98 2.36
N ALA A 149 -9.27 14.96 3.33
CA ALA A 149 -9.91 16.17 3.83
C ALA A 149 -8.90 17.15 4.45
N LEU A 150 -7.95 16.65 5.24
CA LEU A 150 -6.87 17.49 5.80
C LEU A 150 -5.93 18.05 4.73
N ALA A 151 -5.81 17.38 3.58
CA ALA A 151 -5.05 17.85 2.43
C ALA A 151 -5.84 18.81 1.52
N GLY A 152 -7.08 19.15 1.86
CA GLY A 152 -7.95 19.99 1.01
C GLY A 152 -8.46 19.28 -0.25
N LEU A 153 -8.45 17.95 -0.27
CA LEU A 153 -8.89 17.14 -1.41
C LEU A 153 -10.27 16.52 -1.19
N PRO A 154 -11.08 16.32 -2.25
CA PRO A 154 -12.35 15.63 -2.16
C PRO A 154 -12.24 14.21 -1.59
N ALA A 155 -13.27 13.76 -0.86
CA ALA A 155 -13.29 12.47 -0.18
C ALA A 155 -13.22 11.26 -1.14
N ASP A 156 -13.62 11.43 -2.39
CA ASP A 156 -13.64 10.43 -3.46
C ASP A 156 -12.43 10.52 -4.39
N HIS A 157 -11.52 11.47 -4.17
CA HIS A 157 -10.33 11.69 -4.98
C HIS A 157 -9.45 10.44 -5.09
N ALA A 158 -9.29 9.71 -3.98
CA ALA A 158 -8.57 8.45 -3.93
C ALA A 158 -9.29 7.40 -3.09
N SER A 159 -9.02 6.13 -3.39
CA SER A 159 -9.53 5.00 -2.62
C SER A 159 -8.39 4.14 -2.09
N PRO A 160 -8.62 3.27 -1.09
CA PRO A 160 -7.59 2.35 -0.62
C PRO A 160 -7.07 1.37 -1.68
N HIS A 161 -7.83 1.13 -2.76
CA HIS A 161 -7.34 0.36 -3.92
C HIS A 161 -6.28 1.15 -4.70
N GLY A 162 -6.31 2.48 -4.58
CA GLY A 162 -5.37 3.42 -5.17
C GLY A 162 -3.93 3.24 -4.72
N LEU A 163 -3.67 2.63 -3.56
CA LEU A 163 -2.30 2.30 -3.12
C LEU A 163 -1.65 1.27 -4.05
N ARG A 164 -2.41 0.30 -4.56
CA ARG A 164 -1.87 -0.72 -5.46
C ARG A 164 -1.66 -0.21 -6.87
N SER A 165 -2.65 0.47 -7.41
CA SER A 165 -2.51 1.09 -8.73
C SER A 165 -1.41 2.14 -8.70
N GLY A 166 -1.39 2.99 -7.68
CA GLY A 166 -0.38 4.02 -7.53
C GLY A 166 1.05 3.52 -7.37
N PHE A 167 1.26 2.41 -6.64
CA PHE A 167 2.59 1.78 -6.59
C PHE A 167 3.05 1.30 -7.98
N LEU A 168 2.17 0.64 -8.74
CA LEU A 168 2.53 0.12 -10.07
C LEU A 168 2.72 1.24 -11.09
N THR A 169 1.85 2.25 -11.08
CA THR A 169 2.01 3.43 -11.92
C THR A 169 3.29 4.18 -11.58
N GLN A 170 3.62 4.36 -10.29
CA GLN A 170 4.89 4.99 -9.91
C GLN A 170 6.09 4.15 -10.35
N ALA A 171 6.04 2.83 -10.18
CA ALA A 171 7.11 1.95 -10.64
C ALA A 171 7.30 2.02 -12.17
N ALA A 172 6.21 2.20 -12.93
CA ALA A 172 6.27 2.41 -14.37
C ALA A 172 6.90 3.76 -14.72
N LEU A 173 6.46 4.85 -14.08
CA LEU A 173 7.02 6.19 -14.24
C LEU A 173 8.51 6.25 -13.88
N ASP A 174 8.94 5.53 -12.83
CA ASP A 174 10.33 5.43 -12.41
C ASP A 174 11.17 4.49 -13.30
N GLY A 175 10.59 3.94 -14.38
CA GLY A 175 11.27 3.02 -15.30
C GLY A 175 11.64 1.65 -14.70
N ALA A 176 11.04 1.27 -13.57
CA ALA A 176 11.37 0.02 -12.90
C ALA A 176 10.88 -1.18 -13.73
N PRO A 177 11.71 -2.23 -13.91
CA PRO A 177 11.30 -3.41 -14.65
C PRO A 177 10.01 -4.03 -14.08
N ILE A 178 9.03 -4.31 -14.94
CA ILE A 178 7.73 -4.85 -14.52
C ILE A 178 7.86 -6.09 -13.65
N GLN A 179 8.83 -6.97 -13.94
CA GLN A 179 9.09 -8.18 -13.16
C GLN A 179 9.51 -7.87 -11.72
N ALA A 180 10.31 -6.82 -11.51
CA ALA A 180 10.71 -6.37 -10.18
C ALA A 180 9.52 -5.78 -9.42
N ALA A 181 8.72 -4.94 -10.09
CA ALA A 181 7.49 -4.38 -9.52
C ALA A 181 6.46 -5.46 -9.18
N MET A 182 6.35 -6.51 -10.00
CA MET A 182 5.48 -7.66 -9.76
C MET A 182 5.92 -8.52 -8.56
N ARG A 183 7.24 -8.73 -8.37
CA ARG A 183 7.77 -9.43 -7.19
C ARG A 183 7.40 -8.73 -5.89
N LEU A 184 7.49 -7.40 -5.85
CA LEU A 184 7.05 -6.64 -4.68
C LEU A 184 5.53 -6.63 -4.56
N SER A 185 4.81 -6.39 -5.66
CA SER A 185 3.36 -6.24 -5.67
C SER A 185 2.55 -7.56 -5.59
N LEU A 186 3.24 -8.71 -5.68
CA LEU A 186 2.68 -10.07 -5.70
C LEU A 186 1.62 -10.29 -6.79
N HIS A 187 1.77 -9.63 -7.93
CA HIS A 187 0.93 -9.91 -9.10
C HIS A 187 1.34 -11.22 -9.75
N ARG A 188 0.37 -12.10 -10.00
CA ARG A 188 0.58 -13.37 -10.69
C ARG A 188 0.47 -13.27 -12.21
N SER A 189 -0.16 -12.22 -12.71
CA SER A 189 -0.42 -12.02 -14.14
C SER A 189 0.31 -10.78 -14.63
N VAL A 190 1.19 -10.96 -15.61
CA VAL A 190 1.89 -9.85 -16.29
C VAL A 190 0.87 -8.95 -16.99
N ALA A 191 -0.10 -9.52 -17.71
CA ALA A 191 -1.16 -8.74 -18.37
C ALA A 191 -1.99 -7.86 -17.42
N GLN A 192 -2.09 -8.23 -16.13
CA GLN A 192 -2.73 -7.36 -15.15
C GLN A 192 -1.84 -6.19 -14.72
N ALA A 193 -0.54 -6.42 -14.58
CA ALA A 193 0.42 -5.38 -14.23
C ALA A 193 0.74 -4.44 -15.41
N GLN A 194 0.80 -4.99 -16.63
CA GLN A 194 1.12 -4.28 -17.87
C GLN A 194 0.14 -3.14 -18.15
N ARG A 195 -1.15 -3.31 -17.80
CA ARG A 195 -2.13 -2.22 -17.90
C ARG A 195 -1.74 -0.94 -17.16
N TYR A 196 -0.98 -1.04 -16.07
CA TYR A 196 -0.51 0.16 -15.36
C TYR A 196 0.73 0.79 -15.99
N TYR A 197 1.44 0.05 -16.82
CA TYR A 197 2.61 0.49 -17.57
C TYR A 197 2.20 1.06 -18.93
N ASP A 198 1.20 0.46 -19.59
CA ASP A 198 0.69 0.91 -20.90
C ASP A 198 -0.03 2.28 -20.80
N ASP A 199 -0.63 2.57 -19.64
CA ASP A 199 -1.32 3.84 -19.37
C ASP A 199 -0.34 5.01 -19.09
N VAL A 200 0.96 4.72 -18.87
CA VAL A 200 2.00 5.75 -18.78
C VAL A 200 2.39 6.11 -20.20
N GLU A 201 2.12 7.36 -20.60
CA GLU A 201 2.23 7.82 -21.99
C GLU A 201 3.53 7.37 -22.66
N ILE A 202 3.38 6.87 -23.89
CA ILE A 202 4.44 6.45 -24.81
C ILE A 202 5.51 7.55 -25.01
N THR A 203 5.19 8.80 -24.69
CA THR A 203 6.06 9.98 -24.82
C THR A 203 7.26 9.99 -23.86
N GLU A 204 7.22 9.26 -22.73
CA GLU A 204 8.37 9.14 -21.81
C GLU A 204 9.12 7.80 -21.95
N ASN A 205 8.73 6.95 -22.90
CA ASN A 205 9.40 5.68 -23.12
C ASN A 205 10.77 5.93 -23.77
N PRO A 206 11.90 5.49 -23.19
CA PRO A 206 13.22 5.62 -23.80
C PRO A 206 13.31 4.97 -25.19
N ALA A 207 12.44 4.01 -25.50
CA ALA A 207 12.33 3.41 -26.83
C ALA A 207 11.74 4.37 -27.89
N ALA A 208 11.03 5.42 -27.48
CA ALA A 208 10.51 6.46 -28.37
C ALA A 208 11.60 7.45 -28.83
N ASP A 209 12.76 7.45 -28.16
CA ASP A 209 13.91 8.34 -28.43
C ASP A 209 15.15 7.55 -28.93
N LEU A 210 14.91 6.43 -29.63
CA LEU A 210 16.00 5.59 -30.16
C LEU A 210 16.75 6.23 -31.35
N MET A 211 16.24 7.35 -31.88
CA MET A 211 16.87 8.07 -32.99
C MET A 211 17.20 9.55 -32.69
N GLY A 212 16.91 10.04 -31.47
CA GLY A 212 17.05 11.46 -31.12
C GLY A 212 15.93 12.36 -31.65
#